data_AF-A0A937KIB2-F1
#
_entry.id   AF-A0A937KIB2-F1
#
_cell.length_a   1.000
_cell.length_b   1.000
_cell.length_c   1.000
_cell.angle_alpha   90.00
_cell.angle_beta   90.00
_cell.angle_gamma   90.00
#
_symmetry.space_group_name_H-M   'P 1'
#
loop_
_entity.id
_entity.type
_entity.pdbx_description
1 polymer ?
#
loop_
_entity_poly.entity_id
_entity_poly.type
_entity_poly.pdbx_seq_one_letter_code
_entity_poly.pdbx_strand_id
1 'polypeptide(L)'
;MKKYLLLLFLSIAFSVNSQQLRFNCIEFAAEPNSEDKVAELFDKFYAEKKFKSGGVVLESLGAGIRSERTHRLVFMWEKDKWGMEEELAEFESDAFWRGVGNYINSDVPTYSYAGRIHSWKEGNTDVTSSVHIWDFKPADPVAFKKAHDKIVKDASAAFEDRTVGFGTYDVNQPNGATHWVVITGRNVGDHIELIDLMETKYTKELTKYFEDRSEVNHIRDFVVDIVKRYQ
;
A
#
# COMPACT_ATOMS: atom_id res chain seq x y z
N MET A 1 19.04 3.01 -35.72
CA MET A 1 17.77 2.39 -36.14
C MET A 1 16.87 2.29 -34.92
N LYS A 2 15.80 3.08 -34.89
CA LYS A 2 14.79 3.08 -33.81
C LYS A 2 14.10 1.71 -33.78
N LYS A 3 14.21 1.00 -32.66
CA LYS A 3 13.31 -0.11 -32.35
C LYS A 3 12.29 0.41 -31.36
N TYR A 4 11.08 0.65 -31.85
CA TYR A 4 9.91 0.94 -31.04
C TYR A 4 9.58 -0.33 -30.25
N LEU A 5 9.89 -0.33 -28.96
CA LEU A 5 9.38 -1.36 -28.05
C LEU A 5 7.93 -0.99 -27.74
N LEU A 6 7.00 -1.76 -28.29
CA LEU A 6 5.57 -1.64 -28.02
C LEU A 6 5.34 -2.16 -26.59
N LEU A 7 5.29 -1.26 -25.60
CA LEU A 7 4.79 -1.61 -24.27
C LEU A 7 3.28 -1.80 -24.36
N LEU A 8 2.86 -3.06 -24.29
CA LEU A 8 1.46 -3.44 -24.16
C LEU A 8 1.03 -3.15 -22.72
N PHE A 9 0.36 -2.02 -22.50
CA PHE A 9 -0.33 -1.74 -21.24
C PHE A 9 -1.49 -2.74 -21.08
N LEU A 10 -1.27 -3.84 -20.37
CA LEU A 10 -2.36 -4.64 -19.81
C LEU A 10 -2.87 -3.92 -18.56
N SER A 11 -3.84 -3.03 -18.72
CA SER A 11 -4.71 -2.66 -17.61
C SER A 11 -5.67 -3.83 -17.35
N ILE A 12 -5.23 -4.80 -16.54
CA ILE A 12 -6.16 -5.79 -15.99
C ILE A 12 -7.07 -5.04 -15.03
N ALA A 13 -8.29 -4.76 -15.47
CA ALA A 13 -9.36 -4.31 -14.59
C ALA A 13 -9.70 -5.45 -13.64
N PHE A 14 -8.95 -5.54 -12.53
CA PHE A 14 -9.29 -6.44 -11.44
C PHE A 14 -10.62 -5.99 -10.84
N SER A 15 -11.69 -6.70 -11.15
CA SER A 15 -12.93 -6.66 -10.39
C SER A 15 -12.75 -7.48 -9.12
N VAL A 16 -11.83 -7.05 -8.25
CA VAL A 16 -11.63 -7.72 -6.97
C VAL A 16 -12.87 -7.52 -6.13
N ASN A 17 -13.48 -8.62 -5.71
CA ASN A 17 -14.51 -8.55 -4.69
C ASN A 17 -13.81 -8.18 -3.36
N SER A 18 -13.84 -6.91 -2.99
CA SER A 18 -13.03 -6.34 -1.91
C SER A 18 -13.26 -7.00 -0.53
N GLN A 19 -14.25 -7.87 -0.39
CA GLN A 19 -14.49 -8.64 0.84
C GLN A 19 -13.47 -9.79 1.08
N GLN A 20 -12.54 -10.03 0.16
CA GLN A 20 -11.62 -11.17 0.22
C GLN A 20 -10.14 -10.80 0.23
N LEU A 21 -9.77 -9.52 0.12
CA LEU A 21 -8.37 -9.12 0.11
C LEU A 21 -7.75 -9.10 1.51
N ARG A 22 -6.51 -9.57 1.59
CA ARG A 22 -5.70 -9.65 2.80
C ARG A 22 -4.35 -9.00 2.54
N PHE A 23 -3.69 -8.55 3.60
CA PHE A 23 -2.31 -8.11 3.51
C PHE A 23 -1.50 -8.55 4.72
N ASN A 24 -0.18 -8.61 4.51
CA ASN A 24 0.81 -8.67 5.55
C ASN A 24 1.89 -7.62 5.25
N CYS A 25 2.27 -6.88 6.27
CA CYS A 25 3.33 -5.89 6.20
C CYS A 25 4.48 -6.31 7.10
N ILE A 26 5.70 -6.14 6.64
CA ILE A 26 6.94 -6.31 7.40
C ILE A 26 7.77 -5.04 7.27
N GLU A 27 7.91 -4.30 8.36
CA GLU A 27 8.81 -3.15 8.45
C GLU A 27 10.19 -3.62 8.92
N PHE A 28 11.24 -3.06 8.32
CA PHE A 28 12.63 -3.35 8.64
C PHE A 28 13.51 -2.11 8.45
N ALA A 29 14.71 -2.12 9.04
CA ALA A 29 15.73 -1.14 8.71
C ALA A 29 16.68 -1.75 7.67
N ALA A 30 16.81 -1.10 6.52
CA ALA A 30 17.88 -1.40 5.58
C ALA A 30 19.20 -0.78 6.08
N GLU A 31 20.33 -1.44 5.80
CA GLU A 31 21.66 -0.88 6.01
C GLU A 31 21.82 0.44 5.24
N PRO A 32 22.64 1.39 5.71
CA PRO A 32 22.85 2.66 5.02
C PRO A 32 23.25 2.46 3.55
N ASN A 33 22.59 3.18 2.63
CA ASN A 33 22.84 3.12 1.18
C ASN A 33 22.65 1.71 0.55
N SER A 34 21.73 0.90 1.10
CA SER A 34 21.46 -0.46 0.59
C SER A 34 20.12 -0.62 -0.15
N GLU A 35 19.27 0.42 -0.21
CA GLU A 35 17.95 0.36 -0.87
C GLU A 35 18.03 -0.19 -2.30
N ASP A 36 18.92 0.34 -3.14
CA ASP A 36 19.11 -0.14 -4.52
C ASP A 36 19.48 -1.64 -4.59
N LYS A 37 20.30 -2.12 -3.63
CA LYS A 37 20.72 -3.53 -3.59
C LYS A 37 19.58 -4.43 -3.15
N VAL A 38 18.77 -3.98 -2.19
CA VAL A 38 17.54 -4.67 -1.81
C VAL A 38 16.60 -4.72 -3.00
N ALA A 39 16.34 -3.58 -3.66
CA ALA A 39 15.48 -3.51 -4.84
C ALA A 39 15.96 -4.43 -5.99
N GLU A 40 17.27 -4.53 -6.24
CA GLU A 40 17.84 -5.44 -7.25
C GLU A 40 17.57 -6.92 -6.91
N LEU A 41 17.66 -7.30 -5.64
CA LEU A 41 17.32 -8.67 -5.21
C LEU A 41 15.83 -8.98 -5.43
N PHE A 42 14.96 -8.01 -5.16
CA PHE A 42 13.53 -8.14 -5.44
C PHE A 42 13.26 -8.26 -6.94
N ASP A 43 13.92 -7.47 -7.80
CA ASP A 43 13.78 -7.58 -9.25
C ASP A 43 14.18 -8.97 -9.74
N LYS A 44 15.36 -9.46 -9.30
CA LYS A 44 15.85 -10.79 -9.67
C LYS A 44 14.90 -11.92 -9.24
N PHE A 45 14.22 -11.76 -8.12
CA PHE A 45 13.36 -12.80 -7.59
C PHE A 45 11.93 -12.72 -8.10
N TYR A 46 11.32 -11.53 -8.23
CA TYR A 46 9.89 -11.40 -8.50
C TYR A 46 9.54 -10.98 -9.93
N ALA A 47 10.45 -10.38 -10.71
CA ALA A 47 10.09 -9.76 -12.00
C ALA A 47 9.45 -10.72 -13.03
N GLU A 48 9.83 -12.00 -13.00
CA GLU A 48 9.31 -13.01 -13.93
C GLU A 48 8.30 -13.96 -13.27
N LYS A 49 7.96 -13.74 -12.00
CA LYS A 49 7.05 -14.60 -11.24
C LYS A 49 5.62 -14.16 -11.38
N LYS A 50 4.71 -15.14 -11.36
CA LYS A 50 3.26 -14.92 -11.35
C LYS A 50 2.69 -15.27 -9.99
N PHE A 51 1.94 -14.34 -9.42
CA PHE A 51 1.21 -14.54 -8.17
C PHE A 51 -0.13 -15.21 -8.47
N LYS A 52 -0.58 -16.11 -7.58
CA LYS A 52 -1.97 -16.64 -7.67
C LYS A 52 -3.00 -15.52 -7.55
N SER A 53 -2.67 -14.47 -6.79
CA SER A 53 -3.40 -13.22 -6.71
C SER A 53 -2.57 -12.15 -6.00
N GLY A 54 -2.87 -10.88 -6.28
CA GLY A 54 -2.25 -9.75 -5.61
C GLY A 54 -0.78 -9.59 -5.98
N GLY A 55 0.11 -9.49 -5.00
CA GLY A 55 1.52 -9.26 -5.25
C GLY A 55 2.30 -8.77 -4.04
N VAL A 56 3.46 -8.18 -4.30
CA VAL A 56 4.35 -7.63 -3.28
C VAL A 56 4.85 -6.23 -3.65
N VAL A 57 4.93 -5.35 -2.65
CA VAL A 57 5.38 -3.97 -2.79
C VAL A 57 6.49 -3.69 -1.77
N LEU A 58 7.65 -3.27 -2.27
CA LEU A 58 8.72 -2.72 -1.46
C LEU A 58 8.57 -1.20 -1.42
N GLU A 59 8.49 -0.65 -0.21
CA GLU A 59 8.29 0.78 0.02
C GLU A 59 9.35 1.32 0.98
N SER A 60 9.81 2.53 0.73
CA SER A 60 10.69 3.27 1.62
C SER A 60 9.85 4.16 2.54
N LEU A 61 10.23 4.22 3.81
CA LEU A 61 9.54 4.96 4.85
C LEU A 61 9.99 6.44 4.79
N GLY A 62 9.06 7.35 4.48
CA GLY A 62 9.31 8.78 4.34
C GLY A 62 8.85 9.66 5.53
N ALA A 63 8.01 10.66 5.25
CA ALA A 63 7.57 11.63 6.26
C ALA A 63 6.63 11.01 7.31
N GLY A 64 6.77 11.42 8.58
CA GLY A 64 5.87 10.99 9.67
C GLY A 64 6.30 9.72 10.40
N ILE A 65 7.37 9.04 9.99
CA ILE A 65 7.93 7.91 10.72
C ILE A 65 8.63 8.35 12.01
N ARG A 66 8.41 7.57 13.07
CA ARG A 66 8.98 7.77 14.42
C ARG A 66 9.80 6.59 14.92
N SER A 67 10.13 5.64 14.04
CA SER A 67 10.92 4.44 14.33
C SER A 67 12.21 4.43 13.51
N GLU A 68 13.19 3.64 13.94
CA GLU A 68 14.46 3.45 13.22
C GLU A 68 14.34 2.58 11.94
N ARG A 69 13.15 2.04 11.68
CA ARG A 69 12.87 1.29 10.45
C ARG A 69 12.78 2.25 9.27
N THR A 70 13.29 1.81 8.12
CA THR A 70 13.46 2.64 6.93
C THR A 70 12.67 2.11 5.74
N HIS A 71 12.21 0.87 5.77
CA HIS A 71 11.49 0.23 4.68
C HIS A 71 10.36 -0.63 5.20
N ARG A 72 9.44 -0.95 4.31
CA ARG A 72 8.45 -1.99 4.54
C ARG A 72 8.17 -2.80 3.29
N LEU A 73 7.77 -4.03 3.53
CA LEU A 73 7.35 -4.97 2.52
C LEU A 73 5.89 -5.31 2.72
N VAL A 74 5.05 -5.02 1.73
CA VAL A 74 3.62 -5.26 1.78
C VAL A 74 3.27 -6.36 0.80
N PHE A 75 2.83 -7.50 1.34
CA PHE A 75 2.22 -8.56 0.55
C PHE A 75 0.71 -8.39 0.56
N MET A 76 0.08 -8.56 -0.60
CA MET A 76 -1.38 -8.47 -0.78
C MET A 76 -1.88 -9.67 -1.56
N TRP A 77 -3.02 -10.24 -1.19
CA TRP A 77 -3.59 -11.40 -1.88
C TRP A 77 -5.10 -11.52 -1.64
N GLU A 78 -5.77 -12.23 -2.54
CA GLU A 78 -7.13 -12.71 -2.32
C GLU A 78 -7.14 -13.91 -1.38
N LYS A 79 -8.22 -14.03 -0.61
CA LYS A 79 -8.47 -15.14 0.30
C LYS A 79 -8.24 -16.48 -0.41
N ASP A 80 -7.40 -17.29 0.21
CA ASP A 80 -7.04 -18.66 -0.20
C ASP A 80 -6.25 -18.76 -1.52
N LYS A 81 -5.82 -17.61 -2.07
CA LYS A 81 -4.95 -17.49 -3.26
C LYS A 81 -3.58 -16.86 -2.90
N TRP A 82 -3.02 -17.28 -1.78
CA TRP A 82 -1.67 -16.87 -1.35
C TRP A 82 -0.59 -17.58 -2.16
N GLY A 83 0.51 -16.87 -2.44
CA GLY A 83 1.72 -17.40 -3.05
C GLY A 83 1.76 -17.31 -4.57
N MET A 84 2.72 -18.04 -5.16
CA MET A 84 3.00 -18.06 -6.60
C MET A 84 2.17 -19.11 -7.33
N GLU A 85 1.87 -18.86 -8.61
CA GLU A 85 1.22 -19.86 -9.49
C GLU A 85 2.05 -21.14 -9.60
N GLU A 86 3.37 -20.97 -9.74
CA GLU A 86 4.35 -22.06 -9.76
C GLU A 86 4.94 -22.29 -8.37
N GLU A 87 5.17 -23.56 -8.01
CA GLU A 87 5.78 -23.91 -6.74
C GLU A 87 7.25 -23.46 -6.72
N LEU A 88 7.60 -22.61 -5.76
CA LEU A 88 8.97 -22.19 -5.54
C LEU A 88 9.75 -23.33 -4.91
N ALA A 89 10.93 -23.63 -5.46
CA ALA A 89 11.83 -24.52 -4.77
C ALA A 89 12.31 -23.87 -3.47
N GLU A 90 12.32 -24.62 -2.36
CA GLU A 90 12.66 -24.12 -1.02
C GLU A 90 14.00 -23.37 -0.99
N PHE A 91 15.01 -23.91 -1.68
CA PHE A 91 16.34 -23.29 -1.77
C PHE A 91 16.33 -21.90 -2.42
N GLU A 92 15.37 -21.64 -3.32
CA GLU A 92 15.27 -20.37 -4.03
C GLU A 92 14.74 -19.27 -3.10
N SER A 93 13.68 -19.59 -2.34
CA SER A 93 13.14 -18.69 -1.31
C SER A 93 14.18 -18.41 -0.22
N ASP A 94 14.87 -19.44 0.26
CA ASP A 94 15.91 -19.30 1.29
C ASP A 94 17.09 -18.45 0.81
N ALA A 95 17.53 -18.66 -0.44
CA ALA A 95 18.60 -17.87 -1.03
C ALA A 95 18.20 -16.40 -1.16
N PHE A 96 16.97 -16.13 -1.58
CA PHE A 96 16.43 -14.78 -1.66
C PHE A 96 16.42 -14.09 -0.29
N TRP A 97 15.80 -14.71 0.73
CA TRP A 97 15.71 -14.11 2.06
C TRP A 97 17.07 -13.96 2.75
N ARG A 98 17.99 -14.91 2.54
CA ARG A 98 19.39 -14.75 3.00
C ARG A 98 20.08 -13.57 2.32
N GLY A 99 19.85 -13.40 1.01
CA GLY A 99 20.37 -12.27 0.24
C GLY A 99 19.86 -10.94 0.78
N VAL A 100 18.55 -10.82 0.99
CA VAL A 100 17.92 -9.63 1.57
C VAL A 100 18.44 -9.37 2.99
N GLY A 101 18.57 -10.42 3.81
CA GLY A 101 19.07 -10.34 5.18
C GLY A 101 20.47 -9.73 5.30
N ASN A 102 21.33 -9.85 4.28
CA ASN A 102 22.65 -9.20 4.27
C ASN A 102 22.59 -7.67 4.17
N TYR A 103 21.43 -7.10 3.87
CA TYR A 103 21.20 -5.67 3.72
C TYR A 103 20.19 -5.14 4.73
N ILE A 104 19.77 -5.96 5.69
CA ILE A 104 18.92 -5.54 6.82
C ILE A 104 19.83 -5.28 8.01
N ASN A 105 19.67 -4.11 8.63
CA ASN A 105 20.32 -3.79 9.89
C ASN A 105 19.68 -4.62 11.01
N SER A 106 20.45 -5.60 11.52
CA SER A 106 20.00 -6.53 12.56
C SER A 106 19.83 -5.89 13.95
N ASP A 107 20.38 -4.69 14.17
CA ASP A 107 20.24 -3.97 15.44
C ASP A 107 18.85 -3.37 15.61
N VAL A 108 18.08 -3.21 14.51
CA VAL A 108 16.71 -2.72 14.52
C VAL A 108 15.74 -3.89 14.33
N PRO A 109 14.95 -4.27 15.35
CA PRO A 109 13.98 -5.35 15.22
C PRO A 109 12.94 -5.08 14.12
N THR A 110 12.68 -6.12 13.33
CA THR A 110 11.58 -6.10 12.37
C THR A 110 10.24 -6.02 13.08
N TYR A 111 9.21 -5.57 12.35
CA TYR A 111 7.87 -5.46 12.89
C TYR A 111 6.84 -5.77 11.85
N SER A 112 5.93 -6.67 12.20
CA SER A 112 4.97 -7.20 11.26
C SER A 112 3.56 -7.02 11.75
N TYR A 113 2.67 -6.69 10.84
CA TYR A 113 1.23 -6.58 11.08
C TYR A 113 0.47 -7.07 9.86
N ALA A 114 -0.78 -7.43 10.06
CA ALA A 114 -1.61 -7.99 8.99
C ALA A 114 -3.08 -7.62 9.21
N GLY A 115 -3.85 -7.75 8.15
CA GLY A 115 -5.29 -7.56 8.23
C GLY A 115 -5.98 -7.75 6.89
N ARG A 116 -7.17 -7.16 6.78
CA ARG A 116 -8.02 -7.26 5.59
C ARG A 116 -8.13 -5.91 4.91
N ILE A 117 -8.25 -5.96 3.59
CA ILE A 117 -8.60 -4.81 2.77
C ILE A 117 -10.10 -4.90 2.52
N HIS A 118 -10.84 -3.83 2.75
CA HIS A 118 -12.29 -3.78 2.66
C HIS A 118 -12.78 -2.98 1.46
N SER A 119 -11.98 -2.05 0.98
CA SER A 119 -12.24 -1.28 -0.24
C SER A 119 -10.93 -1.05 -0.95
N TRP A 120 -10.93 -1.19 -2.28
CA TRP A 120 -9.75 -1.00 -3.11
C TRP A 120 -10.17 -0.44 -4.46
N LYS A 121 -9.71 0.77 -4.75
CA LYS A 121 -9.71 1.37 -6.09
C LYS A 121 -8.27 1.33 -6.56
N GLU A 122 -8.00 0.55 -7.61
CA GLU A 122 -6.68 0.55 -8.23
C GLU A 122 -6.42 1.87 -8.97
N GLY A 123 -5.17 2.31 -8.94
CA GLY A 123 -4.68 3.48 -9.66
C GLY A 123 -3.45 3.14 -10.50
N ASN A 124 -2.75 4.17 -10.96
CA ASN A 124 -1.48 4.05 -11.66
C ASN A 124 -0.34 4.48 -10.75
N THR A 125 0.32 3.51 -10.11
CA THR A 125 1.42 3.78 -9.18
C THR A 125 2.74 4.16 -9.85
N ASP A 126 2.86 4.00 -11.18
CA ASP A 126 4.01 4.54 -11.92
C ASP A 126 3.93 6.07 -12.01
N VAL A 127 2.70 6.63 -11.91
CA VAL A 127 2.45 8.07 -11.85
C VAL A 127 2.32 8.54 -10.40
N THR A 128 1.68 7.74 -9.55
CA THR A 128 1.40 8.07 -8.14
C THR A 128 2.13 7.13 -7.19
N SER A 129 3.45 7.23 -7.11
CA SER A 129 4.28 6.33 -6.29
C SER A 129 4.34 6.70 -4.80
N SER A 130 3.92 7.91 -4.42
CA SER A 130 3.95 8.38 -3.03
C SER A 130 2.64 8.06 -2.33
N VAL A 131 2.72 7.43 -1.16
CA VAL A 131 1.59 6.75 -0.51
C VAL A 131 1.34 7.38 0.85
N HIS A 132 0.22 8.10 1.01
CA HIS A 132 -0.19 8.68 2.30
C HIS A 132 -1.14 7.73 3.02
N ILE A 133 -0.82 7.43 4.28
CA ILE A 133 -1.53 6.44 5.09
C ILE A 133 -1.97 7.07 6.39
N TRP A 134 -3.24 6.89 6.71
CA TRP A 134 -3.84 7.31 7.98
C TRP A 134 -4.22 6.09 8.79
N ASP A 135 -3.66 5.99 9.99
CA ASP A 135 -3.96 4.96 10.99
C ASP A 135 -4.96 5.52 12.02
N PHE A 136 -6.08 4.82 12.25
CA PHE A 136 -7.15 5.33 13.11
C PHE A 136 -8.03 4.25 13.76
N LYS A 137 -8.98 4.72 14.59
CA LYS A 137 -10.07 3.93 15.16
C LYS A 137 -11.41 4.63 14.88
N PRO A 138 -12.26 4.09 13.99
CA PRO A 138 -13.62 4.58 13.83
C PRO A 138 -14.50 4.06 14.98
N ALA A 139 -15.44 4.88 15.45
CA ALA A 139 -16.46 4.48 16.41
C ALA A 139 -17.44 3.48 15.79
N ASP A 140 -17.79 3.68 14.51
CA ASP A 140 -18.58 2.75 13.71
C ASP A 140 -17.83 2.43 12.39
N PRO A 141 -17.11 1.30 12.32
CA PRO A 141 -16.42 0.86 11.11
C PRO A 141 -17.32 0.69 9.88
N VAL A 142 -18.59 0.32 10.08
CA VAL A 142 -19.54 0.08 8.97
C VAL A 142 -19.98 1.42 8.38
N ALA A 143 -20.30 2.39 9.23
CA ALA A 143 -20.60 3.76 8.81
C ALA A 143 -19.39 4.39 8.11
N PHE A 144 -18.20 4.26 8.68
CA PHE A 144 -16.96 4.76 8.08
C PHE A 144 -16.76 4.21 6.67
N LYS A 145 -16.83 2.88 6.50
CA LYS A 145 -16.65 2.24 5.19
C LYS A 145 -17.64 2.79 4.17
N LYS A 146 -18.92 2.89 4.54
CA LYS A 146 -19.98 3.38 3.64
C LYS A 146 -19.72 4.82 3.21
N ALA A 147 -19.30 5.68 4.13
CA ALA A 147 -18.95 7.07 3.84
C ALA A 147 -17.70 7.17 2.96
N HIS A 148 -16.66 6.38 3.26
CA HIS A 148 -15.41 6.33 2.50
C HIS A 148 -15.65 5.87 1.04
N ASP A 149 -16.36 4.78 0.84
CA ASP A 149 -16.69 4.29 -0.51
C ASP A 149 -17.50 5.32 -1.30
N LYS A 150 -18.40 6.04 -0.59
CA LYS A 150 -19.23 7.08 -1.20
C LYS A 150 -18.41 8.28 -1.65
N ILE A 151 -17.50 8.80 -0.83
CA ILE A 151 -16.69 9.96 -1.23
C ILE A 151 -15.73 9.60 -2.37
N VAL A 152 -15.14 8.41 -2.36
CA VAL A 152 -14.28 7.93 -3.46
C VAL A 152 -15.05 7.84 -4.77
N LYS A 153 -16.33 7.43 -4.73
CA LYS A 153 -17.21 7.39 -5.89
C LYS A 153 -17.64 8.79 -6.35
N ASP A 154 -18.18 9.59 -5.44
CA ASP A 154 -18.80 10.87 -5.76
C ASP A 154 -17.76 11.93 -6.18
N ALA A 155 -16.56 11.88 -5.60
CA ALA A 155 -15.41 12.71 -5.98
C ALA A 155 -14.39 11.93 -6.83
N SER A 156 -14.83 10.96 -7.62
CA SER A 156 -13.95 10.05 -8.40
C SER A 156 -12.89 10.76 -9.24
N ALA A 157 -13.18 11.93 -9.80
CA ALA A 157 -12.22 12.73 -10.56
C ALA A 157 -11.06 13.30 -9.71
N ALA A 158 -11.26 13.54 -8.41
CA ALA A 158 -10.15 13.91 -7.50
C ALA A 158 -9.18 12.75 -7.26
N PHE A 159 -9.67 11.52 -7.44
CA PHE A 159 -8.92 10.28 -7.25
C PHE A 159 -8.49 9.63 -8.56
N GLU A 160 -8.49 10.37 -9.68
CA GLU A 160 -7.95 9.90 -10.95
C GLU A 160 -6.48 9.49 -10.79
N ASP A 161 -6.10 8.34 -11.37
CA ASP A 161 -4.79 7.68 -11.22
C ASP A 161 -4.36 7.30 -9.79
N ARG A 162 -5.06 7.77 -8.75
CA ARG A 162 -4.75 7.42 -7.36
C ARG A 162 -5.30 6.05 -7.01
N THR A 163 -4.47 5.23 -6.38
CA THR A 163 -4.92 4.07 -5.64
C THR A 163 -5.54 4.56 -4.34
N VAL A 164 -6.73 4.08 -4.01
CA VAL A 164 -7.42 4.39 -2.75
C VAL A 164 -7.85 3.10 -2.09
N GLY A 165 -7.40 2.90 -0.85
CA GLY A 165 -7.69 1.70 -0.09
C GLY A 165 -8.18 2.01 1.33
N PHE A 166 -9.00 1.11 1.85
CA PHE A 166 -9.45 1.12 3.24
C PHE A 166 -9.45 -0.31 3.77
N GLY A 167 -9.01 -0.49 5.01
CA GLY A 167 -8.93 -1.81 5.63
C GLY A 167 -8.77 -1.80 7.14
N THR A 168 -8.49 -2.98 7.68
CA THR A 168 -8.32 -3.26 9.11
C THR A 168 -6.91 -3.73 9.42
N TYR A 169 -6.50 -3.53 10.68
CA TYR A 169 -5.40 -4.26 11.31
C TYR A 169 -5.99 -5.33 12.22
N ASP A 170 -5.87 -6.60 11.81
CA ASP A 170 -6.36 -7.75 12.56
C ASP A 170 -5.24 -8.38 13.43
N VAL A 171 -3.97 -8.12 13.10
CA VAL A 171 -2.79 -8.63 13.81
C VAL A 171 -1.83 -7.49 14.12
N ASN A 172 -1.38 -7.41 15.38
CA ASN A 172 -0.35 -6.49 15.91
C ASN A 172 -0.64 -4.97 15.80
N GLN A 173 -1.83 -4.56 15.33
CA GLN A 173 -2.45 -3.23 15.47
C GLN A 173 -1.46 -2.06 15.71
N PRO A 174 -0.81 -1.54 14.65
CA PRO A 174 0.26 -0.54 14.76
C PRO A 174 -0.13 0.69 15.58
N ASN A 175 0.64 0.98 16.63
CA ASN A 175 0.36 2.08 17.58
C ASN A 175 -1.05 2.02 18.19
N GLY A 176 -1.62 0.81 18.27
CA GLY A 176 -2.98 0.56 18.70
C GLY A 176 -4.05 0.86 17.66
N ALA A 177 -3.73 1.27 16.43
CA ALA A 177 -4.72 1.51 15.38
C ALA A 177 -5.45 0.23 14.98
N THR A 178 -6.72 0.37 14.57
CA THR A 178 -7.55 -0.77 14.16
C THR A 178 -7.87 -0.75 12.68
N HIS A 179 -7.77 0.42 12.05
CA HIS A 179 -8.10 0.65 10.65
C HIS A 179 -7.07 1.57 10.01
N TRP A 180 -7.04 1.52 8.69
CA TRP A 180 -6.21 2.37 7.87
C TRP A 180 -6.94 2.82 6.61
N VAL A 181 -6.55 3.98 6.10
CA VAL A 181 -6.84 4.46 4.75
C VAL A 181 -5.50 4.73 4.07
N VAL A 182 -5.43 4.41 2.77
CA VAL A 182 -4.29 4.73 1.93
C VAL A 182 -4.75 5.49 0.69
N ILE A 183 -4.00 6.52 0.32
CA ILE A 183 -4.19 7.26 -0.94
C ILE A 183 -2.82 7.46 -1.57
N THR A 184 -2.69 7.15 -2.86
CA THR A 184 -1.46 7.45 -3.59
C THR A 184 -1.49 8.84 -4.24
N GLY A 185 -0.31 9.38 -4.48
CA GLY A 185 -0.07 10.68 -5.08
C GLY A 185 1.31 10.75 -5.71
N ARG A 186 1.58 11.84 -6.42
CA ARG A 186 2.88 12.02 -7.12
C ARG A 186 4.02 12.30 -6.15
N ASN A 187 3.72 12.95 -5.03
CA ASN A 187 4.64 13.33 -3.96
C ASN A 187 3.82 14.00 -2.83
N VAL A 188 4.50 14.47 -1.77
CA VAL A 188 3.86 15.20 -0.66
C VAL A 188 3.12 16.46 -1.11
N GLY A 189 3.65 17.22 -2.07
CA GLY A 189 2.99 18.42 -2.59
C GLY A 189 1.65 18.09 -3.27
N ASP A 190 1.62 17.01 -4.04
CA ASP A 190 0.42 16.50 -4.68
C ASP A 190 -0.64 15.99 -3.67
N HIS A 191 -0.23 15.46 -2.52
CA HIS A 191 -1.16 15.12 -1.43
C HIS A 191 -1.78 16.38 -0.80
N ILE A 192 -0.99 17.44 -0.64
CA ILE A 192 -1.50 18.74 -0.14
C ILE A 192 -2.49 19.35 -1.16
N GLU A 193 -2.17 19.29 -2.46
CA GLU A 193 -3.08 19.72 -3.53
C GLU A 193 -4.40 18.92 -3.54
N LEU A 194 -4.36 17.61 -3.25
CA LEU A 194 -5.57 16.81 -3.12
C LEU A 194 -6.46 17.31 -1.97
N ILE A 195 -5.87 17.62 -0.81
CA ILE A 195 -6.63 18.16 0.33
C ILE A 195 -7.29 19.48 -0.04
N ASP A 196 -6.53 20.42 -0.62
CA ASP A 196 -7.07 21.71 -1.09
C ASP A 196 -8.19 21.53 -2.12
N LEU A 197 -8.02 20.62 -3.08
CA LEU A 197 -9.04 20.28 -4.07
C LEU A 197 -10.32 19.75 -3.41
N MET A 198 -10.19 18.88 -2.41
CA MET A 198 -11.34 18.32 -1.70
C MET A 198 -12.07 19.39 -0.89
N GLU A 199 -11.34 20.30 -0.26
CA GLU A 199 -11.90 21.38 0.56
C GLU A 199 -12.55 22.49 -0.28
N THR A 200 -12.05 22.76 -1.49
CA THR A 200 -12.51 23.87 -2.34
C THR A 200 -13.51 23.47 -3.42
N LYS A 201 -13.34 22.29 -4.05
CA LYS A 201 -14.15 21.85 -5.19
C LYS A 201 -15.14 20.75 -4.84
N TYR A 202 -14.79 19.86 -3.91
CA TYR A 202 -15.63 18.74 -3.47
C TYR A 202 -16.15 18.93 -2.04
N THR A 203 -16.33 20.20 -1.61
CA THR A 203 -16.71 20.54 -0.23
C THR A 203 -18.02 19.88 0.21
N LYS A 204 -18.98 19.68 -0.71
CA LYS A 204 -20.26 19.04 -0.39
C LYS A 204 -20.09 17.56 -0.11
N GLU A 205 -19.34 16.86 -0.95
CA GLU A 205 -19.01 15.45 -0.81
C GLU A 205 -18.16 15.22 0.44
N LEU A 206 -17.19 16.10 0.69
CA LEU A 206 -16.33 16.08 1.88
C LEU A 206 -17.11 16.34 3.17
N THR A 207 -18.00 17.35 3.20
CA THR A 207 -18.88 17.63 4.33
C THR A 207 -19.74 16.39 4.64
N LYS A 208 -20.37 15.82 3.61
CA LYS A 208 -21.19 14.63 3.76
C LYS A 208 -20.39 13.44 4.29
N TYR A 209 -19.16 13.27 3.84
CA TYR A 209 -18.26 12.25 4.37
C TYR A 209 -18.00 12.45 5.87
N PHE A 210 -17.69 13.67 6.32
CA PHE A 210 -17.48 13.93 7.74
C PHE A 210 -18.73 13.71 8.60
N GLU A 211 -19.92 14.03 8.07
CA GLU A 211 -21.22 13.76 8.72
C GLU A 211 -21.51 12.25 8.83
N ASP A 212 -21.28 11.50 7.75
CA ASP A 212 -21.71 10.10 7.62
C ASP A 212 -20.68 9.08 8.16
N ARG A 213 -19.38 9.43 8.26
CA ARG A 213 -18.29 8.46 8.54
C ARG A 213 -18.17 8.01 10.00
N SER A 214 -19.03 8.51 10.89
CA SER A 214 -18.90 8.40 12.36
C SER A 214 -17.67 9.11 12.95
N GLU A 215 -17.58 9.16 14.28
CA GLU A 215 -16.41 9.69 14.98
C GLU A 215 -15.18 8.82 14.69
N VAL A 216 -14.02 9.49 14.52
CA VAL A 216 -12.74 8.82 14.27
C VAL A 216 -11.70 9.35 15.23
N ASN A 217 -11.11 8.44 16.01
CA ASN A 217 -9.91 8.70 16.78
C ASN A 217 -8.69 8.49 15.88
N HIS A 218 -8.07 9.59 15.46
CA HIS A 218 -6.85 9.59 14.66
C HIS A 218 -5.64 9.17 15.51
N ILE A 219 -4.90 8.16 15.08
CA ILE A 219 -3.71 7.68 15.79
C ILE A 219 -2.46 8.35 15.23
N ARG A 220 -2.26 8.26 13.91
CA ARG A 220 -1.16 8.90 13.19
C ARG A 220 -1.42 8.87 11.69
N ASP A 221 -0.61 9.62 10.96
CA ASP A 221 -0.45 9.49 9.52
C ASP A 221 1.04 9.55 9.14
N PHE A 222 1.36 8.97 7.98
CA PHE A 222 2.73 8.95 7.46
C PHE A 222 2.71 8.72 5.94
N VAL A 223 3.83 9.03 5.30
CA VAL A 223 4.05 8.85 3.86
C VAL A 223 5.14 7.81 3.64
N VAL A 224 4.92 6.94 2.66
CA VAL A 224 5.92 6.01 2.13
C VAL A 224 6.03 6.19 0.62
N ASP A 225 7.14 5.78 0.02
CA ASP A 225 7.29 5.81 -1.44
C ASP A 225 7.48 4.39 -1.97
N ILE A 226 6.78 4.06 -3.05
CA ILE A 226 6.91 2.77 -3.72
C ILE A 226 8.25 2.72 -4.43
N VAL A 227 9.11 1.79 -3.99
CA VAL A 227 10.42 1.51 -4.60
C VAL A 227 10.24 0.46 -5.70
N LYS A 228 9.53 -0.63 -5.40
CA LYS A 228 9.20 -1.70 -6.35
C LYS A 228 7.82 -2.27 -6.10
N ARG A 229 7.15 -2.69 -7.17
CA ARG A 229 5.85 -3.35 -7.14
C ARG A 229 5.83 -4.50 -8.15
N TYR A 230 5.39 -5.68 -7.72
CA TYR A 230 5.28 -6.88 -8.56
C TYR A 230 3.89 -7.50 -8.34
N GLN A 231 3.18 -7.82 -9.42
CA GLN A 231 1.80 -8.32 -9.40
C GLN A 231 1.56 -9.29 -10.56
#